data_AF-A0A662F169-F1
#
_entry.id   AF-A0A662F169-F1
#
_cell.length_a   1.000
_cell.length_b   1.000
_cell.length_c   1.000
_cell.angle_alpha   90.00
_cell.angle_beta   90.00
_cell.angle_gamma   90.00
#
_symmetry.space_group_name_H-M   'P 1'
#
loop_
_entity.id
_entity.type
_entity.pdbx_description
1 polymer ?
#
loop_
_entity_poly.entity_id
_entity_poly.type
_entity_poly.pdbx_seq_one_letter_code
_entity_poly.pdbx_strand_id
1 'polypeptide(L)'
;MSFRRLQRQTLIYMAAIVVASWVLLPIVLIALASFTPQQEIYQWPKSIIPSHFSLETMKFFLNSYGVLPSLLNSVLVALMTLGITLIVAAPAGYAVARFTFRGRNVYRMGILMTRMFPTALLAIPLAVTF
;
A
#
# COMPACT_ATOMS: atom_id res chain seq x y z
N MET A 1 30.73 25.49 -0.79
CA MET A 1 29.33 25.24 -1.18
C MET A 1 28.48 26.40 -0.67
N SER A 2 27.67 27.07 -1.51
CA SER A 2 27.02 28.32 -1.07
C SER A 2 26.03 28.09 0.06
N PHE A 3 26.05 28.95 1.08
CA PHE A 3 25.21 28.87 2.29
C PHE A 3 23.71 28.67 1.99
N ARG A 4 23.22 29.26 0.89
CA ARG A 4 21.85 29.10 0.38
C ARG A 4 21.52 27.67 -0.08
N ARG A 5 22.50 26.91 -0.60
CA ARG A 5 22.30 25.51 -0.99
C ARG A 5 22.18 24.60 0.23
N LEU A 6 23.00 24.84 1.25
CA LEU A 6 22.96 24.08 2.50
C LEU A 6 21.63 24.31 3.25
N GLN A 7 21.21 25.57 3.40
CA GLN A 7 19.91 25.91 3.99
C GLN A 7 18.73 25.25 3.26
N ARG A 8 18.71 25.28 1.92
CA ARG A 8 17.66 24.63 1.13
C ARG A 8 17.63 23.11 1.35
N GLN A 9 18.79 22.46 1.38
CA GLN A 9 18.89 21.02 1.62
C GLN A 9 18.38 20.65 3.02
N THR A 10 18.79 21.40 4.04
CA THR A 10 18.31 21.20 5.41
C THR A 10 16.78 21.34 5.50
N LEU A 11 16.20 22.36 4.86
CA LEU A 11 14.74 22.52 4.82
C LEU A 11 14.03 21.37 4.11
N ILE A 12 14.59 20.88 3.00
CA ILE A 12 14.03 19.72 2.28
C ILE A 12 14.08 18.47 3.15
N TYR A 13 15.21 18.20 3.83
CA TYR A 13 15.32 17.03 4.71
C TYR A 13 14.39 17.14 5.91
N MET A 14 14.27 18.33 6.53
CA MET A 14 13.31 18.56 7.62
C MET A 14 11.87 18.30 7.16
N ALA A 15 11.47 18.83 6.00
CA ALA A 15 10.15 18.58 5.43
C ALA A 15 9.94 17.09 5.13
N ALA A 16 10.94 16.41 4.57
CA ALA A 16 10.87 14.98 4.30
C ALA A 16 10.72 14.15 5.58
N ILE A 17 11.44 14.50 6.66
CA ILE A 17 11.32 13.85 7.97
C ILE A 17 9.91 14.06 8.53
N VAL A 18 9.37 15.28 8.50
CA VAL A 18 8.02 15.56 8.99
C VAL A 18 6.97 14.73 8.23
N VAL A 19 7.05 14.69 6.90
CA VAL A 19 6.13 13.89 6.07
C VAL A 19 6.30 12.40 6.35
N ALA A 20 7.53 11.90 6.45
CA ALA A 20 7.81 10.50 6.76
C ALA A 20 7.27 10.12 8.15
N SER A 21 7.52 10.93 9.17
CA SER A 21 6.98 10.73 10.52
C SER A 21 5.46 10.72 10.53
N TRP A 22 4.81 11.64 9.80
CA TRP A 22 3.36 11.67 9.67
C TRP A 22 2.78 10.38 9.07
N VAL A 23 3.42 9.84 8.03
CA VAL A 23 3.01 8.57 7.38
C VAL A 23 3.31 7.36 8.26
N LEU A 24 4.45 7.35 8.94
CA LEU A 24 4.89 6.22 9.75
C LEU A 24 4.15 6.12 11.09
N LEU A 25 3.72 7.25 11.67
CA LEU A 25 3.06 7.29 12.96
C LEU A 25 1.87 6.31 13.06
N PRO A 26 0.85 6.33 12.16
CA PRO A 26 -0.26 5.38 12.23
C PRO A 26 0.19 3.92 12.02
N ILE A 27 1.21 3.67 11.19
CA ILE A 27 1.75 2.34 10.96
C ILE A 27 2.40 1.79 12.25
N VAL A 28 3.16 2.63 12.94
CA VAL A 28 3.77 2.30 14.23
C VAL A 28 2.70 2.02 15.28
N LEU A 29 1.61 2.80 15.32
CA LEU A 29 0.50 2.55 16.24
C LEU A 29 -0.16 1.19 16.00
N ILE A 30 -0.41 0.81 14.74
CA ILE A 30 -0.97 -0.50 14.39
C ILE A 30 0.01 -1.62 14.74
N ALA A 31 1.30 -1.41 14.49
CA ALA A 31 2.35 -2.37 14.85
C ALA A 31 2.40 -2.58 16.37
N LEU A 32 2.45 -1.51 17.17
CA LEU A 32 2.42 -1.61 18.63
C LEU A 32 1.15 -2.33 19.12
N ALA A 33 -0.02 -2.00 18.56
CA ALA A 33 -1.28 -2.67 18.91
C ALA A 33 -1.24 -4.18 18.60
N SER A 34 -0.58 -4.60 17.51
CA SER A 34 -0.43 -6.02 17.15
C SER A 34 0.42 -6.83 18.14
N PHE A 35 1.29 -6.16 18.91
CA PHE A 35 2.15 -6.75 19.95
C PHE A 35 1.69 -6.42 21.38
N THR A 36 0.50 -5.82 21.52
CA THR A 36 -0.12 -5.50 22.80
C THR A 36 -1.02 -6.67 23.24
N PRO A 37 -1.03 -7.06 24.52
CA PRO A 37 -1.94 -8.09 25.03
C PRO A 37 -3.41 -7.76 24.76
N GLN A 38 -4.22 -8.78 24.49
CA GLN A 38 -5.63 -8.59 24.12
C GLN A 38 -6.42 -7.85 25.21
N GLN A 39 -6.11 -8.07 26.49
CA GLN A 39 -6.82 -7.41 27.59
C GLN A 39 -6.57 -5.89 27.62
N GLU A 40 -5.38 -5.44 27.25
CA GLU A 40 -5.01 -4.01 27.23
C GLU A 40 -5.63 -3.24 26.06
N ILE A 41 -5.87 -3.91 24.92
CA ILE A 41 -6.45 -3.28 23.72
C ILE A 41 -7.87 -2.74 23.98
N TYR A 42 -8.62 -3.40 24.86
CA TYR A 42 -10.00 -3.04 25.22
C TYR A 42 -10.12 -2.20 26.50
N GLN A 43 -9.01 -1.92 27.20
CA GLN A 43 -9.02 -1.11 28.43
C GLN A 43 -9.03 0.40 28.13
N TRP A 44 -9.59 1.17 29.07
CA TRP A 44 -9.58 2.63 29.05
C TRP A 44 -8.95 3.17 30.35
N PRO A 45 -8.00 4.12 30.29
CA PRO A 45 -7.47 4.79 29.09
C PRO A 45 -6.56 3.88 28.24
N LYS A 46 -6.60 4.03 26.91
CA LYS A 46 -5.73 3.27 26.00
C LYS A 46 -4.29 3.74 26.11
N SER A 47 -3.41 2.87 26.58
CA SER A 47 -1.97 3.13 26.51
C SER A 47 -1.49 3.03 25.06
N ILE A 48 -0.69 4.00 24.62
CA ILE A 48 -0.05 3.98 23.29
C ILE A 48 1.12 2.98 23.27
N ILE A 49 1.77 2.80 24.43
CA ILE A 49 2.91 1.91 24.61
C ILE A 49 2.42 0.69 25.39
N PRO A 50 2.63 -0.55 24.89
CA PRO A 50 2.21 -1.75 25.59
C PRO A 50 2.93 -1.88 26.94
N SER A 51 2.24 -2.39 27.96
CA SER A 51 2.88 -2.61 29.27
C SER A 51 3.98 -3.68 29.20
N HIS A 52 3.78 -4.68 28.34
CA HIS A 52 4.74 -5.72 27.99
C HIS A 52 4.51 -6.20 26.55
N PHE A 53 5.57 -6.71 25.94
CA PHE A 53 5.51 -7.27 24.58
C PHE A 53 4.83 -8.64 24.60
N SER A 54 3.75 -8.81 23.82
CA SER A 54 3.00 -10.06 23.71
C SER A 54 2.77 -10.46 22.26
N LEU A 55 2.85 -11.77 22.00
CA LEU A 55 2.53 -12.37 20.69
C LEU A 55 1.13 -13.02 20.67
N GLU A 56 0.36 -12.91 21.75
CA GLU A 56 -0.95 -13.55 21.88
C GLU A 56 -1.93 -13.04 20.84
N THR A 57 -2.05 -11.72 20.68
CA THR A 57 -2.91 -11.07 19.69
C THR A 57 -2.57 -11.53 18.26
N MET A 58 -1.27 -11.60 17.94
CA MET A 58 -0.81 -12.07 16.63
C MET A 58 -1.10 -13.57 16.42
N LYS A 59 -0.85 -14.42 17.43
CA LYS A 59 -1.15 -15.86 17.36
C LYS A 59 -2.65 -16.11 17.23
N PHE A 60 -3.47 -15.37 17.97
CA PHE A 60 -4.93 -15.44 17.86
C PHE A 60 -5.38 -15.08 16.45
N PHE A 61 -4.84 -13.99 15.88
CA PHE A 61 -5.16 -13.56 14.53
C PHE A 61 -4.72 -14.59 13.46
N LEU A 62 -3.49 -15.09 13.53
CA LEU A 62 -2.97 -16.05 12.55
C LEU A 62 -3.70 -17.40 12.58
N ASN A 63 -4.19 -17.82 13.75
CA ASN A 63 -4.98 -19.05 13.91
C ASN A 63 -6.49 -18.83 13.71
N SER A 64 -6.94 -17.60 13.47
CA SER A 64 -8.34 -17.32 13.19
C SER A 64 -8.75 -17.91 11.85
N TYR A 65 -9.98 -18.44 11.79
CA TYR A 65 -10.49 -19.13 10.61
C TYR A 65 -10.43 -18.23 9.37
N GLY A 66 -9.86 -18.76 8.29
CA GLY A 66 -9.77 -18.08 7.00
C GLY A 66 -8.64 -17.05 6.87
N VAL A 67 -7.95 -16.65 7.95
CA VAL A 67 -6.89 -15.62 7.88
C VAL A 67 -5.70 -16.09 7.04
N LEU A 68 -5.09 -17.23 7.41
CA LEU A 68 -3.91 -17.74 6.70
C LEU A 68 -4.21 -18.12 5.24
N PRO A 69 -5.30 -18.84 4.91
CA PRO A 69 -5.69 -19.08 3.51
C PRO A 69 -5.93 -17.79 2.72
N SER A 70 -6.61 -16.79 3.28
CA SER A 70 -6.85 -15.50 2.60
C SER A 70 -5.56 -14.71 2.38
N LEU A 71 -4.62 -14.77 3.32
CA LEU A 71 -3.30 -14.18 3.15
C LEU A 71 -2.53 -14.83 1.99
N LEU A 72 -2.52 -16.17 1.94
CA LEU A 72 -1.86 -16.92 0.86
C LEU A 72 -2.51 -16.63 -0.50
N ASN A 73 -3.83 -16.61 -0.57
CA ASN A 73 -4.56 -16.23 -1.79
C ASN A 73 -4.20 -14.81 -2.24
N SER A 74 -4.13 -13.85 -1.30
CA SER A 74 -3.76 -12.47 -1.61
C SER A 74 -2.33 -12.36 -2.16
N VAL A 75 -1.37 -13.06 -1.55
CA VAL A 75 0.01 -13.10 -2.02
C VAL A 75 0.11 -13.74 -3.40
N LEU A 76 -0.56 -14.88 -3.61
CA LEU A 76 -0.55 -15.58 -4.89
C LEU A 76 -1.15 -14.71 -6.00
N VAL A 77 -2.31 -14.11 -5.78
CA VAL A 77 -2.96 -13.22 -6.74
C VAL A 77 -2.12 -11.98 -7.01
N ALA A 78 -1.49 -11.39 -6.00
CA ALA A 78 -0.61 -10.24 -6.16
C ALA A 78 0.61 -10.58 -7.04
N LEU A 79 1.26 -11.72 -6.81
CA LEU A 79 2.42 -12.17 -7.60
C LEU A 79 2.03 -12.48 -9.05
N MET A 80 0.92 -13.18 -9.27
CA MET A 80 0.41 -13.45 -10.61
C MET A 80 0.08 -12.15 -11.35
N THR A 81 -0.61 -11.23 -10.69
CA THR A 81 -0.98 -9.93 -11.25
C THR A 81 0.28 -9.12 -11.61
N LEU A 82 1.27 -9.09 -10.72
CA LEU A 82 2.55 -8.41 -10.97
C LEU A 82 3.28 -9.02 -12.17
N GLY A 83 3.36 -10.35 -12.26
CA GLY A 83 4.00 -11.04 -13.36
C GLY A 83 3.33 -10.75 -14.71
N ILE A 84 2.01 -10.94 -14.78
CA ILE A 84 1.23 -10.67 -16.00
C ILE A 84 1.33 -9.19 -16.38
N THR A 85 1.22 -8.28 -15.41
CA THR A 85 1.30 -6.84 -15.64
C THR A 85 2.67 -6.46 -16.19
N LEU A 86 3.78 -6.98 -15.65
CA LEU A 86 5.10 -6.67 -16.18
C LEU A 86 5.29 -7.19 -17.60
N ILE A 87 4.86 -8.42 -17.88
CA ILE A 87 4.98 -9.04 -19.21
C ILE A 87 4.24 -8.22 -20.27
N VAL A 88 3.07 -7.67 -19.94
CA VAL A 88 2.24 -6.93 -20.91
C VAL A 88 2.57 -5.42 -20.90
N ALA A 89 2.62 -4.80 -19.73
CA ALA A 89 2.72 -3.35 -19.59
C ALA A 89 4.14 -2.83 -19.86
N ALA A 90 5.21 -3.59 -19.56
CA ALA A 90 6.57 -3.14 -19.84
C ALA A 90 6.84 -2.95 -21.35
N PRO A 91 6.57 -3.92 -22.25
CA PRO A 91 6.76 -3.72 -23.68
C PRO A 91 5.77 -2.70 -24.25
N ALA A 92 4.53 -2.66 -23.78
CA ALA A 92 3.56 -1.66 -24.21
C ALA A 92 4.01 -0.23 -23.83
N GLY A 93 4.47 -0.04 -22.60
CA GLY A 93 5.03 1.22 -22.12
C GLY A 93 6.27 1.63 -22.90
N TYR A 94 7.18 0.68 -23.17
CA TYR A 94 8.35 0.91 -24.00
C TYR A 94 7.97 1.35 -25.42
N ALA A 95 7.02 0.66 -26.04
CA ALA A 95 6.60 0.98 -27.41
C ALA A 95 5.98 2.39 -27.50
N VAL A 96 5.15 2.74 -26.51
CA VAL A 96 4.57 4.08 -26.42
C VAL A 96 5.60 5.15 -26.09
N ALA A 97 6.68 4.84 -25.37
CA ALA A 97 7.74 5.79 -25.06
C ALA A 97 8.68 6.02 -26.26
N ARG A 98 9.09 4.95 -26.94
CA ARG A 98 10.17 4.98 -27.93
C ARG A 98 9.73 5.06 -29.39
N PHE A 99 8.58 4.49 -29.77
CA PHE A 99 8.14 4.44 -31.16
C PHE A 99 7.04 5.48 -31.47
N THR A 100 7.02 5.92 -32.73
CA THR A 100 5.93 6.72 -33.31
C THR A 100 5.12 5.84 -34.26
N PHE A 101 3.88 5.54 -33.88
CA PHE A 101 2.97 4.73 -34.68
C PHE A 101 1.58 5.37 -34.75
N ARG A 102 0.81 5.03 -35.79
CA ARG A 102 -0.54 5.55 -36.01
C ARG A 102 -1.47 5.07 -34.88
N GLY A 103 -2.15 6.00 -34.21
CA GLY A 103 -3.04 5.69 -33.07
C GLY A 103 -2.42 5.79 -31.67
N ARG A 104 -1.12 6.14 -31.54
CA ARG A 104 -0.42 6.29 -30.23
C ARG A 104 -1.15 7.18 -29.23
N ASN A 105 -1.74 8.29 -29.67
CA ASN A 105 -2.46 9.21 -28.79
C ASN A 105 -3.79 8.63 -28.30
N VAL A 106 -4.51 7.89 -29.15
CA VAL A 106 -5.74 7.19 -28.76
C VAL A 106 -5.42 6.11 -27.73
N TYR A 107 -4.35 5.34 -27.95
CA TYR A 107 -3.90 4.33 -26.98
C TYR A 107 -3.52 4.95 -25.62
N ARG A 108 -2.76 6.06 -25.63
CA ARG A 108 -2.43 6.81 -24.40
C ARG A 108 -3.67 7.30 -23.67
N MET A 109 -4.63 7.87 -24.41
CA MET A 109 -5.89 8.31 -23.82
C MET A 109 -6.67 7.14 -23.23
N GLY A 110 -6.70 5.99 -23.91
CA GLY A 110 -7.32 4.76 -23.40
C GLY A 110 -6.76 4.33 -22.05
N ILE A 111 -5.43 4.35 -21.86
CA ILE A 111 -4.79 4.04 -20.57
C ILE A 111 -5.22 5.03 -19.47
N LEU A 112 -5.36 6.31 -19.80
CA LEU A 112 -5.82 7.31 -18.83
C LEU A 112 -7.27 7.06 -18.43
N MET A 113 -8.14 6.79 -19.41
CA MET A 113 -9.56 6.51 -19.17
C MET A 113 -9.76 5.29 -18.26
N THR A 114 -8.97 4.23 -18.44
CA THR A 114 -9.07 3.05 -17.55
C THR A 114 -8.61 3.35 -16.12
N ARG A 115 -7.63 4.24 -15.92
CA ARG A 115 -7.19 4.67 -14.58
C ARG A 115 -8.15 5.63 -13.89
N MET A 116 -8.95 6.36 -14.66
CA MET A 116 -9.99 7.24 -14.12
C MET A 116 -11.25 6.47 -13.72
N PHE A 117 -11.38 5.20 -14.14
CA PHE A 117 -12.53 4.39 -13.78
C PHE A 117 -12.52 4.10 -12.27
N PRO A 118 -13.61 4.44 -11.56
CA PRO A 118 -13.68 4.25 -10.12
C PRO A 118 -13.73 2.76 -9.78
N THR A 119 -12.68 2.26 -9.12
CA THR A 119 -12.57 0.84 -8.72
C THR A 119 -13.72 0.40 -7.83
N ALA A 120 -14.30 1.30 -7.03
CA ALA A 120 -15.48 1.05 -6.22
C ALA A 120 -16.71 0.62 -7.04
N LEU A 121 -16.88 1.09 -8.28
CA LEU A 121 -17.99 0.66 -9.14
C LEU A 121 -17.88 -0.81 -9.54
N LEU A 122 -16.67 -1.39 -9.52
CA LEU A 122 -16.47 -2.81 -9.81
C LEU A 122 -16.91 -3.71 -8.67
N ALA A 123 -17.12 -3.17 -7.46
CA ALA A 123 -17.52 -3.96 -6.31
C ALA A 123 -18.90 -4.62 -6.49
N ILE A 124 -19.88 -3.88 -7.05
CA ILE A 124 -21.24 -4.38 -7.27
C ILE A 124 -21.27 -5.59 -8.21
N PRO A 125 -20.74 -5.53 -9.44
CA PRO A 125 -20.78 -6.68 -10.33
C PRO A 125 -20.03 -7.87 -9.74
N LEU A 126 -18.86 -7.66 -9.11
CA LEU A 126 -18.12 -8.74 -8.47
C LEU A 126 -18.92 -9.43 -7.35
N ALA A 127 -19.67 -8.67 -6.55
CA ALA A 127 -20.48 -9.21 -5.46
C ALA A 127 -21.77 -9.91 -5.92
N VAL A 128 -22.25 -9.65 -7.14
CA VAL A 128 -23.45 -10.29 -7.69
C VAL A 128 -23.09 -11.51 -8.54
N THR A 129 -21.93 -11.49 -9.22
CA THR A 129 -21.48 -12.59 -10.07
C THR A 129 -20.73 -13.70 -9.33
N PHE A 130 -20.23 -13.43 -8.12
CA PHE A 130 -19.47 -14.36 -7.27
C PHE A 130 -20.04 -14.37 -5.86
#